data_AF-A0A7J8RYB4-F1
#
_entry.id   AF-A0A7J8RYB4-F1
#
_cell.length_a   1.000
_cell.length_b   1.000
_cell.length_c   1.000
_cell.angle_alpha   90.00
_cell.angle_beta   90.00
_cell.angle_gamma   90.00
#
_symmetry.space_group_name_H-M   'P 1'
#
loop_
_entity.id
_entity.type
_entity.pdbx_description
1 polymer ?
#
loop_
_entity_poly.entity_id
_entity_poly.type
_entity_poly.pdbx_seq_one_letter_code
_entity_poly.pdbx_strand_id
1 'polypeptide(L)'
;MKFATLDFNLLQHLHKEEIIVATNFLFIRDRFVECYFWMMGLYFELQYAIARTFMTKIISLTSILDDIYDAYGSCEELEIFTKAIHKWDINCIDQLPDYMKLWYSKTLKVYKDMEDLMSKEGKPYRVQYAIEAMKQQSQVFFIEAKWFHGNYISTKEEYMPIALLSCGYLQLAIASFVGMEDGITKETFNWAANEPKIIRASNIICRLM
;
A
#
# COMPACT_ATOMS: atom_id res chain seq x y z
N MET A 1 -7.34 -19.70 -31.18
CA MET A 1 -8.23 -19.95 -30.03
C MET A 1 -7.60 -20.87 -28.97
N LYS A 2 -7.06 -22.05 -29.32
CA LYS A 2 -6.45 -23.00 -28.34
C LYS A 2 -5.33 -22.39 -27.46
N PHE A 3 -4.46 -21.57 -28.05
CA PHE A 3 -3.38 -20.90 -27.31
C PHE A 3 -3.91 -20.00 -26.20
N ALA A 4 -4.83 -19.08 -26.53
CA ALA A 4 -5.42 -18.15 -25.56
C ALA A 4 -6.15 -18.88 -24.40
N THR A 5 -6.83 -20.00 -24.70
CA THR A 5 -7.49 -20.79 -23.64
C THR A 5 -6.47 -21.45 -22.71
N LEU A 6 -5.37 -21.96 -23.24
CA LEU A 6 -4.30 -22.56 -22.42
C LEU A 6 -3.61 -21.49 -21.55
N ASP A 7 -3.32 -20.34 -22.14
CA ASP A 7 -2.70 -19.20 -21.46
C ASP A 7 -3.59 -18.69 -20.32
N PHE A 8 -4.89 -18.49 -20.58
CA PHE A 8 -5.86 -18.09 -19.56
C PHE A 8 -5.94 -19.11 -18.41
N ASN A 9 -5.99 -20.41 -18.72
CA ASN A 9 -6.07 -21.45 -17.68
C ASN A 9 -4.79 -21.52 -16.84
N LEU A 10 -3.62 -21.30 -17.45
CA LEU A 10 -2.34 -21.23 -16.76
C LEU A 10 -2.31 -20.03 -15.79
N LEU A 11 -2.68 -18.84 -16.27
CA LEU A 11 -2.77 -17.63 -15.45
C LEU A 11 -3.79 -17.79 -14.32
N GLN A 12 -4.97 -18.34 -14.60
CA GLN A 12 -5.99 -18.59 -13.59
C GLN A 12 -5.49 -19.56 -12.50
N HIS A 13 -4.74 -20.60 -12.87
CA HIS A 13 -4.17 -21.53 -11.90
C HIS A 13 -3.18 -20.83 -10.97
N LEU A 14 -2.23 -20.08 -11.53
CA LEU A 14 -1.29 -19.26 -10.76
C LEU A 14 -2.02 -18.30 -9.81
N HIS A 15 -3.02 -17.58 -10.32
CA HIS A 15 -3.75 -16.61 -9.51
C HIS A 15 -4.48 -17.24 -8.33
N LYS A 16 -5.01 -18.47 -8.49
CA LYS A 16 -5.60 -19.23 -7.37
C LYS A 16 -4.56 -19.59 -6.31
N GLU A 17 -3.36 -19.99 -6.72
CA GLU A 17 -2.27 -20.29 -5.77
C GLU A 17 -1.83 -19.03 -5.01
N GLU A 18 -1.67 -17.90 -5.71
CA GLU A 18 -1.34 -16.60 -5.09
C GLU A 18 -2.39 -16.18 -4.06
N ILE A 19 -3.68 -16.36 -4.36
CA ILE A 19 -4.78 -16.07 -3.43
C ILE A 19 -4.65 -16.94 -2.16
N ILE A 20 -4.42 -18.25 -2.30
CA ILE A 20 -4.32 -19.17 -1.15
C ILE A 20 -3.14 -18.81 -0.23
N VAL A 21 -1.98 -18.47 -0.81
CA VAL A 21 -0.81 -18.07 -0.01
C VAL A 21 -1.10 -16.80 0.77
N ALA A 22 -1.84 -15.88 0.18
CA ALA A 22 -2.07 -14.57 0.75
C ALA A 22 -3.33 -14.48 1.65
N THR A 23 -4.31 -15.39 1.56
CA THR A 23 -5.38 -15.49 2.58
C THR A 23 -4.84 -15.90 3.96
N ASN A 24 -3.75 -16.67 4.02
CA ASN A 24 -3.05 -16.98 5.27
C ASN A 24 -2.42 -15.76 5.96
N PHE A 25 -2.37 -14.60 5.29
CA PHE A 25 -1.78 -13.37 5.81
C PHE A 25 -2.73 -12.55 6.68
N LEU A 26 -4.05 -12.63 6.46
CA LEU A 26 -5.00 -11.66 6.99
C LEU A 26 -5.52 -11.98 8.39
N PHE A 27 -5.71 -10.91 9.15
CA PHE A 27 -6.27 -10.92 10.51
C PHE A 27 -7.56 -10.09 10.62
N ILE A 28 -7.80 -9.10 9.73
CA ILE A 28 -8.93 -8.18 9.82
C ILE A 28 -9.47 -7.90 8.40
N ARG A 29 -10.74 -8.29 8.18
CA ARG A 29 -11.63 -8.12 7.01
C ARG A 29 -11.53 -9.08 5.83
N ASP A 30 -12.71 -9.42 5.32
CA ASP A 30 -12.96 -10.20 4.11
C ASP A 30 -13.02 -9.28 2.87
N ARG A 31 -11.93 -8.53 2.62
CA ARG A 31 -11.76 -7.77 1.35
C ARG A 31 -10.57 -8.28 0.52
N PHE A 32 -10.08 -9.47 0.85
CA PHE A 32 -8.85 -9.98 0.28
C PHE A 32 -8.98 -10.26 -1.21
N VAL A 33 -10.10 -10.88 -1.59
CA VAL A 33 -10.36 -11.26 -2.98
C VAL A 33 -10.45 -10.00 -3.85
N GLU A 34 -11.08 -8.95 -3.34
CA GLU A 34 -11.16 -7.62 -3.97
C GLU A 34 -9.79 -6.97 -4.07
N CYS A 35 -9.01 -6.98 -2.99
CA CYS A 35 -7.63 -6.47 -2.98
C CYS A 35 -6.76 -7.18 -4.02
N TYR A 36 -6.81 -8.50 -4.05
CA TYR A 36 -6.09 -9.29 -5.04
C TYR A 36 -6.59 -9.00 -6.46
N PHE A 37 -7.90 -8.90 -6.66
CA PHE A 37 -8.50 -8.59 -7.94
C PHE A 37 -8.03 -7.23 -8.48
N TRP A 38 -7.95 -6.19 -7.63
CA TRP A 38 -7.39 -4.90 -8.02
C TRP A 38 -5.93 -5.01 -8.44
N MET A 39 -5.11 -5.78 -7.74
CA MET A 39 -3.69 -5.95 -8.08
C MET A 39 -3.47 -6.80 -9.33
N MET A 40 -4.34 -7.79 -9.58
CA MET A 40 -4.37 -8.52 -10.84
C MET A 40 -4.72 -7.60 -12.02
N GLY A 41 -5.59 -6.61 -11.80
CA GLY A 41 -5.88 -5.55 -12.78
C GLY A 41 -4.68 -4.65 -13.10
N LEU A 42 -3.71 -4.52 -12.17
CA LEU A 42 -2.50 -3.74 -12.39
C LEU A 42 -1.49 -4.47 -13.28
N TYR A 43 -1.30 -5.77 -13.05
CA TYR A 43 -0.51 -6.65 -13.90
C TYR A 43 -0.95 -8.11 -13.70
N PHE A 44 -1.30 -8.80 -14.77
CA PHE A 44 -1.81 -10.18 -14.72
C PHE A 44 -0.77 -11.21 -15.17
N GLU A 45 0.34 -10.78 -15.75
CA GLU A 45 1.34 -11.64 -16.37
C GLU A 45 2.12 -12.48 -15.34
N LEU A 46 2.57 -13.67 -15.75
CA LEU A 46 3.29 -14.63 -14.89
C LEU A 46 4.49 -14.02 -14.16
N GLN A 47 5.28 -13.21 -14.86
CA GLN A 47 6.51 -12.60 -14.34
C GLN A 47 6.28 -11.68 -13.13
N TYR A 48 5.05 -11.21 -12.90
CA TYR A 48 4.71 -10.28 -11.83
C TYR A 48 4.09 -10.97 -10.59
N ALA A 49 4.21 -12.28 -10.46
CA ALA A 49 3.64 -13.03 -9.32
C ALA A 49 4.13 -12.52 -7.95
N ILE A 50 5.44 -12.25 -7.82
CA ILE A 50 6.03 -11.69 -6.60
C ILE A 50 5.49 -10.28 -6.35
N ALA A 51 5.44 -9.44 -7.40
CA ALA A 51 4.93 -8.09 -7.32
C ALA A 51 3.45 -8.06 -6.91
N ARG A 52 2.60 -8.93 -7.48
CA ARG A 52 1.18 -9.07 -7.11
C ARG A 52 1.03 -9.50 -5.66
N THR A 53 1.81 -10.47 -5.22
CA THR A 53 1.74 -10.95 -3.83
C THR A 53 2.13 -9.84 -2.85
N PHE A 54 3.19 -9.09 -3.14
CA PHE A 54 3.60 -7.94 -2.34
C PHE A 54 2.51 -6.87 -2.34
N MET A 55 2.07 -6.45 -3.52
CA MET A 55 1.05 -5.42 -3.69
C MET A 55 -0.28 -5.76 -3.03
N THR A 56 -0.71 -7.02 -3.08
CA THR A 56 -1.95 -7.47 -2.43
C THR A 56 -1.86 -7.31 -0.91
N LYS A 57 -0.70 -7.61 -0.33
CA LYS A 57 -0.45 -7.36 1.11
C LYS A 57 -0.42 -5.86 1.39
N ILE A 58 0.21 -5.05 0.53
CA ILE A 58 0.27 -3.60 0.69
C ILE A 58 -1.11 -2.97 0.67
N ILE A 59 -1.94 -3.23 -0.37
CA ILE A 59 -3.29 -2.66 -0.43
C ILE A 59 -4.15 -3.12 0.77
N SER A 60 -4.02 -4.38 1.18
CA SER A 60 -4.73 -4.90 2.35
C SER A 60 -4.32 -4.16 3.63
N LEU A 61 -3.02 -3.95 3.84
CA LEU A 61 -2.50 -3.19 4.96
C LEU A 61 -2.92 -1.72 4.89
N THR A 62 -2.86 -1.08 3.72
CA THR A 62 -3.33 0.30 3.52
C THR A 62 -4.81 0.42 3.85
N SER A 63 -5.65 -0.52 3.41
CA SER A 63 -7.07 -0.49 3.76
C SER A 63 -7.30 -0.69 5.26
N ILE A 64 -6.54 -1.54 5.95
CA ILE A 64 -6.68 -1.68 7.42
C ILE A 64 -6.19 -0.39 8.12
N LEU A 65 -5.15 0.24 7.57
CA LEU A 65 -4.65 1.51 8.07
C LEU A 65 -5.73 2.60 7.97
N ASP A 66 -6.38 2.71 6.82
CA ASP A 66 -7.51 3.61 6.55
C ASP A 66 -8.62 3.44 7.61
N ASP A 67 -9.10 2.21 7.83
CA ASP A 67 -10.07 1.89 8.87
C ASP A 67 -9.63 2.34 10.28
N ILE A 68 -8.34 2.17 10.61
CA ILE A 68 -7.81 2.59 11.91
C ILE A 68 -7.93 4.11 12.05
N TYR A 69 -7.58 4.88 11.04
CA TYR A 69 -7.66 6.36 11.07
C TYR A 69 -9.10 6.88 11.01
N ASP A 70 -10.00 6.20 10.29
CA ASP A 70 -11.36 6.68 10.03
C ASP A 70 -12.38 6.28 11.10
N ALA A 71 -12.22 5.09 11.70
CA ALA A 71 -13.29 4.50 12.51
C ALA A 71 -12.86 4.02 13.91
N TYR A 72 -11.61 3.59 14.10
CA TYR A 72 -11.22 2.89 15.33
C TYR A 72 -10.34 3.71 16.28
N GLY A 73 -9.39 4.49 15.77
CA GLY A 73 -8.40 5.20 16.59
C GLY A 73 -8.94 6.47 17.22
N SER A 74 -8.55 6.75 18.46
CA SER A 74 -8.70 8.09 19.04
C SER A 74 -7.63 9.04 18.47
N CYS A 75 -7.88 10.35 18.52
CA CYS A 75 -6.90 11.34 18.03
C CYS A 75 -5.52 11.19 18.69
N GLU A 76 -5.48 10.91 20.00
CA GLU A 76 -4.25 10.67 20.76
C GLU A 76 -3.55 9.37 20.34
N GLU A 77 -4.30 8.29 20.15
CA GLU A 77 -3.75 7.01 19.68
C GLU A 77 -3.18 7.15 18.26
N LEU A 78 -3.91 7.83 17.37
CA LEU A 78 -3.50 8.07 16.00
C LEU A 78 -2.22 8.92 15.94
N GLU A 79 -2.05 9.92 16.82
CA GLU A 79 -0.81 10.70 16.86
C GLU A 79 0.40 9.83 17.20
N ILE A 80 0.28 8.97 18.22
CA ILE A 80 1.34 8.03 18.62
C ILE A 80 1.62 7.07 17.48
N PHE A 81 0.57 6.58 16.81
CA PHE A 81 0.68 5.63 15.72
C PHE A 81 1.34 6.22 14.48
N THR A 82 0.96 7.42 14.04
CA THR A 82 1.62 8.12 12.93
C THR A 82 3.09 8.35 13.22
N LYS A 83 3.44 8.72 14.47
CA LYS A 83 4.85 8.88 14.90
C LYS A 83 5.61 7.55 14.84
N ALA A 84 5.00 6.44 15.27
CA ALA A 84 5.60 5.12 15.19
C ALA A 84 5.81 4.67 13.73
N ILE A 85 4.85 4.89 12.84
CA ILE A 85 4.97 4.62 11.40
C ILE A 85 6.10 5.46 10.80
N HIS A 86 6.17 6.75 11.13
CA HIS A 86 7.22 7.61 10.61
C HIS A 86 8.63 7.19 11.04
N LYS A 87 8.79 6.74 12.29
CA LYS A 87 10.05 6.16 12.80
C LYS A 87 10.40 4.82 12.14
N TRP A 88 9.39 4.01 11.82
CA TRP A 88 9.53 2.70 11.17
C TRP A 88 10.50 1.76 11.91
N ASP A 89 10.32 1.64 13.23
CA ASP A 89 11.17 0.83 14.12
C ASP A 89 10.28 -0.08 14.99
N ILE A 90 10.58 -1.38 15.00
CA ILE A 90 9.87 -2.38 15.80
C ILE A 90 9.83 -2.02 17.30
N ASN A 91 10.82 -1.27 17.80
CA ASN A 91 10.86 -0.81 19.18
C ASN A 91 9.74 0.17 19.54
N CYS A 92 9.03 0.73 18.55
CA CYS A 92 7.87 1.59 18.78
C CYS A 92 6.59 0.79 19.14
N ILE A 93 6.60 -0.54 19.00
CA ILE A 93 5.41 -1.38 19.14
C ILE A 93 4.80 -1.35 20.56
N ASP A 94 5.63 -1.21 21.60
CA ASP A 94 5.18 -1.24 22.99
C ASP A 94 4.33 -0.03 23.38
N GLN A 95 4.41 1.05 22.59
CA GLN A 95 3.65 2.29 22.81
C GLN A 95 2.25 2.24 22.18
N LEU A 96 1.95 1.22 21.38
CA LEU A 96 0.70 1.12 20.61
C LEU A 96 -0.35 0.30 21.36
N PRO A 97 -1.65 0.54 21.14
CA PRO A 97 -2.71 -0.39 21.52
C PRO A 97 -2.58 -1.74 20.80
N ASP A 98 -3.07 -2.83 21.39
CA ASP A 98 -2.87 -4.19 20.86
C ASP A 98 -3.37 -4.40 19.42
N TYR A 99 -4.48 -3.75 19.04
CA TYR A 99 -5.00 -3.83 17.67
C TYR A 99 -4.07 -3.14 16.65
N MET A 100 -3.42 -2.04 17.03
CA MET A 100 -2.42 -1.35 16.20
C MET A 100 -1.09 -2.11 16.16
N LYS A 101 -0.68 -2.78 17.25
CA LYS A 101 0.54 -3.62 17.28
C LYS A 101 0.50 -4.71 16.23
N LEU A 102 -0.66 -5.34 16.07
CA LEU A 102 -0.84 -6.40 15.09
C LEU A 102 -0.62 -5.87 13.66
N TRP A 103 -1.27 -4.74 13.32
CA TRP A 103 -1.02 -4.10 12.03
C TRP A 103 0.45 -3.70 11.87
N TYR A 104 1.04 -3.04 12.87
CA TYR A 104 2.39 -2.50 12.81
C TYR A 104 3.44 -3.58 12.59
N SER A 105 3.41 -4.65 13.38
CA SER A 105 4.33 -5.78 13.24
C SER A 105 4.19 -6.49 11.89
N LYS A 106 2.95 -6.65 11.39
CA LYS A 106 2.69 -7.25 10.08
C LYS A 106 3.22 -6.38 8.95
N THR A 107 2.99 -5.07 9.00
CA THR A 107 3.54 -4.12 8.03
C THR A 107 5.06 -4.19 8.00
N LEU A 108 5.74 -4.06 9.14
CA LEU A 108 7.20 -4.15 9.20
C LEU A 108 7.72 -5.48 8.62
N LYS A 109 7.06 -6.59 8.94
CA LYS A 109 7.42 -7.90 8.38
C LYS A 109 7.26 -7.98 6.87
N VAL A 110 6.14 -7.51 6.31
CA VAL A 110 5.91 -7.56 4.85
C VAL A 110 6.96 -6.79 4.08
N TYR A 111 7.27 -5.58 4.55
CA TYR A 111 8.31 -4.77 3.92
C TYR A 111 9.69 -5.40 4.11
N LYS A 112 9.98 -5.99 5.27
CA LYS A 112 11.25 -6.68 5.51
C LYS A 112 11.44 -7.91 4.62
N ASP A 113 10.40 -8.75 4.49
CA ASP A 113 10.43 -9.92 3.60
C ASP A 113 10.70 -9.49 2.14
N MET A 114 10.09 -8.39 1.69
CA MET A 114 10.34 -7.85 0.34
C MET A 114 11.73 -7.23 0.20
N GLU A 115 12.23 -6.55 1.23
CA GLU A 115 13.59 -6.00 1.26
C GLU A 115 14.63 -7.12 1.15
N ASP A 116 14.44 -8.23 1.87
CA ASP A 116 15.34 -9.37 1.83
C ASP A 116 15.33 -10.05 0.45
N LEU A 117 14.19 -10.08 -0.24
CA LEU A 117 14.10 -10.53 -1.64
C LEU A 117 14.87 -9.58 -2.58
N MET A 118 14.59 -8.28 -2.51
CA MET A 118 15.23 -7.27 -3.37
C MET A 118 16.73 -7.10 -3.08
N SER A 119 17.17 -7.40 -1.86
CA SER A 119 18.59 -7.39 -1.47
C SER A 119 19.39 -8.44 -2.24
N LYS A 120 18.81 -9.62 -2.51
CA LYS A 120 19.46 -10.67 -3.31
C LYS A 120 19.73 -10.24 -4.75
N GLU A 121 18.95 -9.28 -5.24
CA GLU A 121 19.10 -8.70 -6.58
C GLU A 121 19.88 -7.38 -6.58
N GLY A 122 20.40 -6.93 -5.43
CA GLY A 122 21.11 -5.65 -5.32
C GLY A 122 20.20 -4.41 -5.40
N LYS A 123 18.90 -4.57 -5.15
CA LYS A 123 17.88 -3.51 -5.29
C LYS A 123 17.09 -3.18 -4.00
N PRO A 124 17.66 -3.25 -2.78
CA PRO A 124 16.90 -2.97 -1.55
C PRO A 124 16.33 -1.54 -1.52
N TYR A 125 16.95 -0.61 -2.25
CA TYR A 125 16.48 0.77 -2.39
C TYR A 125 15.05 0.89 -2.90
N ARG A 126 14.56 -0.08 -3.70
CA ARG A 126 13.18 -0.06 -4.22
C ARG A 126 12.15 -0.10 -3.09
N VAL A 127 12.41 -0.92 -2.07
CA VAL A 127 11.53 -1.06 -0.90
C VAL A 127 11.54 0.20 -0.05
N GLN A 128 12.68 0.89 0.02
CA GLN A 128 12.79 2.15 0.77
C GLN A 128 11.84 3.24 0.22
N TYR A 129 11.68 3.35 -1.11
CA TYR A 129 10.67 4.25 -1.68
C TYR A 129 9.25 3.88 -1.29
N ALA A 130 8.93 2.58 -1.26
CA ALA A 130 7.60 2.11 -0.84
C ALA A 130 7.34 2.34 0.66
N ILE A 131 8.38 2.29 1.50
CA ILE A 131 8.30 2.64 2.93
C ILE A 131 7.97 4.12 3.09
N GLU A 132 8.71 5.00 2.39
CA GLU A 132 8.46 6.45 2.45
C GLU A 132 7.06 6.81 1.94
N ALA A 133 6.58 6.13 0.90
CA ALA A 133 5.21 6.31 0.42
C ALA A 133 4.14 5.87 1.44
N MET A 134 4.36 4.78 2.19
CA MET A 134 3.47 4.36 3.28
C MET A 134 3.50 5.35 4.45
N LYS A 135 4.67 5.91 4.77
CA LYS A 135 4.78 6.98 5.78
C LYS A 135 3.98 8.20 5.37
N GLN A 136 4.12 8.66 4.12
CA GLN A 136 3.34 9.77 3.57
C GLN A 136 1.84 9.48 3.63
N GLN A 137 1.42 8.25 3.28
CA GLN A 137 0.03 7.82 3.38
C GLN A 137 -0.53 7.96 4.80
N SER A 138 0.23 7.50 5.80
CA SER A 138 -0.19 7.62 7.21
C SER A 138 -0.31 9.07 7.68
N GLN A 139 0.51 9.98 7.15
CA GLN A 139 0.46 11.41 7.49
C GLN A 139 -0.81 12.07 6.95
N VAL A 140 -1.19 11.75 5.70
CA VAL A 140 -2.40 12.35 5.10
C VAL A 140 -3.68 11.78 5.71
N PHE A 141 -3.70 10.49 6.06
CA PHE A 141 -4.79 9.91 6.87
C PHE A 141 -4.92 10.59 8.23
N PHE A 142 -3.79 10.87 8.91
CA PHE A 142 -3.85 11.59 10.19
C PHE A 142 -4.39 13.02 10.05
N ILE A 143 -4.10 13.71 8.95
CA ILE A 143 -4.66 15.04 8.67
C ILE A 143 -6.19 14.94 8.50
N GLU A 144 -6.69 13.98 7.72
CA GLU A 144 -8.13 13.76 7.54
C GLU A 144 -8.81 13.40 8.87
N ALA A 145 -8.21 12.51 9.66
CA ALA A 145 -8.72 12.17 11.00
C ALA A 145 -8.79 13.39 11.93
N LYS A 146 -7.77 14.27 11.90
CA LYS A 146 -7.81 15.53 12.67
C LYS A 146 -8.95 16.45 12.24
N TRP A 147 -9.20 16.57 10.94
CA TRP A 147 -10.33 17.35 10.45
C TRP A 147 -11.66 16.77 10.92
N PHE A 148 -11.81 15.44 10.82
CA PHE A 148 -13.00 14.73 11.27
C PHE A 148 -13.25 14.91 12.78
N HIS A 149 -12.28 14.56 13.64
CA HIS A 149 -12.44 14.68 15.09
C HIS A 149 -12.56 16.13 15.57
N GLY A 150 -11.92 17.07 14.88
CA GLY A 150 -11.98 18.49 15.19
C GLY A 150 -13.24 19.20 14.69
N ASN A 151 -14.14 18.50 13.98
CA ASN A 151 -15.26 19.11 13.24
C ASN A 151 -14.82 20.28 12.33
N TYR A 152 -13.61 20.18 11.76
CA TYR A 152 -13.05 21.20 10.89
C TYR A 152 -13.50 20.96 9.45
N ILE A 153 -14.15 21.96 8.86
CA ILE A 153 -14.55 21.95 7.46
C ILE A 153 -13.46 22.67 6.65
N SER A 154 -12.62 21.90 5.98
CA SER A 154 -11.56 22.43 5.12
C SER A 154 -12.11 23.15 3.88
N THR A 155 -11.41 24.18 3.44
CA THR A 155 -11.66 24.77 2.11
C THR A 155 -11.28 23.80 1.00
N LYS A 156 -11.75 24.03 -0.23
CA LYS A 156 -11.38 23.17 -1.37
C LYS A 156 -9.86 23.17 -1.61
N GLU A 157 -9.24 24.33 -1.42
CA GLU A 157 -7.82 24.57 -1.62
C GLU A 157 -6.97 23.82 -0.57
N GLU A 158 -7.47 23.69 0.65
CA GLU A 158 -6.84 22.88 1.72
C GLU A 158 -7.11 21.38 1.54
N TYR A 159 -8.34 21.03 1.18
CA TYR A 159 -8.81 19.65 1.07
C TYR A 159 -8.13 18.91 -0.08
N MET A 160 -8.15 19.49 -1.29
CA MET A 160 -7.78 18.74 -2.50
C MET A 160 -6.35 18.18 -2.48
N PRO A 161 -5.30 18.92 -2.06
CA PRO A 161 -3.96 18.36 -1.97
C PRO A 161 -3.87 17.15 -1.04
N ILE A 162 -4.57 17.17 0.09
CA ILE A 162 -4.60 16.05 1.05
C ILE A 162 -5.43 14.89 0.49
N ALA A 163 -6.63 15.18 0.00
CA ALA A 163 -7.56 14.22 -0.57
C ALA A 163 -6.99 13.43 -1.76
N LEU A 164 -6.18 14.09 -2.60
CA LEU A 164 -5.51 13.44 -3.73
C LEU A 164 -4.38 12.50 -3.29
N LEU A 165 -3.74 12.76 -2.15
CA LEU A 165 -2.74 11.86 -1.60
C LEU A 165 -3.41 10.74 -0.80
N SER A 166 -4.43 11.04 0.00
CA SER A 166 -5.12 10.06 0.84
C SER A 166 -5.87 9.00 0.04
N CYS A 167 -6.20 9.25 -1.24
CA CYS A 167 -6.74 8.22 -2.13
C CYS A 167 -5.80 7.01 -2.35
N GLY A 168 -4.52 7.12 -1.99
CA GLY A 168 -3.58 6.00 -1.94
C GLY A 168 -2.94 5.61 -3.27
N TYR A 169 -3.39 6.16 -4.40
CA TYR A 169 -2.87 5.78 -5.72
C TYR A 169 -1.38 6.12 -5.93
N LEU A 170 -0.88 7.22 -5.35
CA LEU A 170 0.56 7.51 -5.35
C LEU A 170 1.33 6.41 -4.60
N GLN A 171 0.85 6.02 -3.41
CA GLN A 171 1.47 4.99 -2.59
C GLN A 171 1.48 3.63 -3.30
N LEU A 172 0.36 3.26 -3.93
CA LEU A 172 0.24 2.01 -4.69
C LEU A 172 1.09 2.02 -5.96
N ALA A 173 1.16 3.14 -6.68
CA ALA A 173 2.01 3.28 -7.87
C ALA A 173 3.49 3.12 -7.52
N ILE A 174 3.97 3.72 -6.43
CA ILE A 174 5.35 3.55 -5.98
C ILE A 174 5.61 2.10 -5.55
N ALA A 175 4.69 1.51 -4.77
CA ALA A 175 4.84 0.13 -4.30
C ALA A 175 4.82 -0.90 -5.45
N SER A 176 4.09 -0.63 -6.54
CA SER A 176 3.95 -1.57 -7.65
C SER A 176 5.25 -1.78 -8.41
N PHE A 177 6.09 -0.74 -8.50
CA PHE A 177 7.40 -0.78 -9.14
C PHE A 177 8.43 -1.63 -8.39
N VAL A 178 8.21 -1.97 -7.12
CA VAL A 178 9.19 -2.68 -6.30
C VAL A 178 9.52 -4.05 -6.89
N GLY A 179 8.49 -4.85 -7.17
CA GLY A 179 8.62 -6.22 -7.68
C GLY A 179 8.65 -6.36 -9.20
N MET A 180 8.69 -5.23 -9.93
CA MET A 180 8.74 -5.23 -11.40
C MET A 180 10.16 -5.51 -11.93
N GLU A 181 10.27 -5.67 -13.25
CA GLU A 181 11.47 -6.05 -13.99
C GLU A 181 12.67 -5.10 -13.78
N ASP A 182 13.84 -5.53 -14.26
CA ASP A 182 15.12 -4.82 -14.14
C ASP A 182 15.12 -3.43 -14.79
N GLY A 183 14.19 -3.19 -15.73
CA GLY A 183 14.00 -1.88 -16.36
C GLY A 183 13.55 -0.77 -15.41
N ILE A 184 13.04 -1.11 -14.21
CA ILE A 184 12.69 -0.12 -13.20
C ILE A 184 13.96 0.36 -12.47
N THR A 185 14.23 1.65 -12.58
CA THR A 185 15.44 2.26 -11.99
C THR A 185 15.09 3.23 -10.85
N LYS A 186 16.11 3.74 -10.17
CA LYS A 186 15.94 4.79 -9.15
C LYS A 186 15.28 6.05 -9.73
N GLU A 187 15.54 6.36 -10.99
CA GLU A 187 14.91 7.44 -11.73
C GLU A 187 13.40 7.23 -11.89
N THR A 188 12.93 5.99 -12.08
CA THR A 188 11.49 5.67 -12.10
C THR A 188 10.83 6.02 -10.77
N PHE A 189 11.45 5.65 -9.65
CA PHE A 189 10.93 5.99 -8.33
C PHE A 189 10.95 7.49 -8.05
N ASN A 190 12.04 8.18 -8.39
CA ASN A 190 12.11 9.64 -8.28
C ASN A 190 11.06 10.32 -9.16
N TRP A 191 10.87 9.83 -10.39
CA TRP A 191 9.84 10.33 -11.30
C TRP A 191 8.45 10.17 -10.67
N ALA A 192 8.13 8.99 -10.13
CA ALA A 192 6.85 8.70 -9.51
C ALA A 192 6.59 9.56 -8.27
N ALA A 193 7.60 9.71 -7.40
CA ALA A 193 7.53 10.52 -6.19
C ALA A 193 7.35 12.02 -6.47
N ASN A 194 7.71 12.50 -7.66
CA ASN A 194 7.46 13.88 -8.10
C ASN A 194 6.06 14.10 -8.69
N GLU A 195 5.13 13.16 -8.47
CA GLU A 195 3.72 13.25 -8.86
C GLU A 195 3.50 13.65 -10.34
N PRO A 196 3.98 12.81 -11.28
CA PRO A 196 3.87 13.10 -12.69
C PRO A 196 2.39 13.16 -13.10
N LYS A 197 2.11 13.85 -14.21
CA LYS A 197 0.74 14.12 -14.69
C LYS A 197 -0.16 12.87 -14.70
N ILE A 198 0.40 11.71 -15.03
CA ILE A 198 -0.34 10.43 -15.06
C ILE A 198 -0.78 9.98 -13.67
N ILE A 199 0.09 10.06 -12.65
CA ILE A 199 -0.26 9.72 -11.27
C ILE A 199 -1.28 10.75 -10.74
N ARG A 200 -1.04 12.05 -10.98
CA ARG A 200 -1.98 13.09 -10.57
C ARG A 200 -3.37 12.90 -11.17
N ALA A 201 -3.46 12.57 -12.46
CA ALA A 201 -4.73 12.29 -13.12
C ALA A 201 -5.41 11.05 -12.50
N SER A 202 -4.65 9.99 -12.21
CA SER A 202 -5.18 8.79 -11.56
C SER A 202 -5.68 9.06 -10.13
N ASN A 203 -4.99 9.91 -9.36
CA ASN A 203 -5.44 10.34 -8.03
C ASN A 203 -6.77 11.11 -8.11
N ILE A 204 -6.91 12.01 -9.10
CA ILE A 204 -8.15 12.77 -9.31
C ILE A 204 -9.31 11.81 -9.64
N ILE A 205 -9.08 10.85 -10.53
CA ILE A 205 -10.08 9.84 -10.89
C ILE A 205 -10.47 9.02 -9.64
N CYS A 206 -9.49 8.52 -8.89
CA CYS A 206 -9.73 7.71 -7.71
C CYS A 206 -10.48 8.48 -6.61
N ARG A 207 -10.17 9.76 -6.40
CA ARG A 207 -10.81 10.54 -5.33
C ARG A 207 -12.24 10.99 -5.66
N LEU A 208 -12.56 11.19 -6.94
CA LEU A 208 -13.83 11.82 -7.37
C LEU A 208 -14.85 10.84 -7.97
N MET A 209 -14.49 9.57 -8.15
CA MET A 209 -15.41 8.50 -8.55
C MET A 209 -15.95 7.75 -7.33
#